data_AF-A0ABD6Y398-F1
#
_entry.id   AF-A0ABD6Y398-F1
#
_cell.length_a   1.000
_cell.length_b   1.000
_cell.length_c   1.000
_cell.angle_alpha   90.00
_cell.angle_beta   90.00
_cell.angle_gamma   90.00
#
_symmetry.space_group_name_H-M   'P 1'
#
loop_
_entity.id
_entity.type
_entity.pdbx_description
1 polymer ?
#
loop_
_entity_poly.entity_id
_entity_poly.type
_entity_poly.pdbx_seq_one_letter_code
_entity_poly.pdbx_strand_id
1 'polypeptide(L)'
;MTEAYLSIGSNMGNRLANLQKAIQMLNVPPKIDITAISSVYETEPVGGVKQDSFYNIAVKVATGLTAQQLLDHLHNIEQELH
;
A
#
# COMPACT_ATOMS: atom_id res chain seq x y z
N MET A 1 0.97 18.29 9.50
CA MET A 1 1.03 16.97 8.85
C MET A 1 1.34 17.19 7.39
N THR A 2 2.12 16.30 6.79
CA THR A 2 2.45 16.31 5.36
C THR A 2 1.53 15.32 4.65
N GLU A 3 1.10 15.66 3.43
CA GLU A 3 0.39 14.73 2.55
C GLU A 3 1.39 13.85 1.79
N ALA A 4 1.12 12.54 1.74
CA ALA A 4 1.86 11.59 0.91
C ALA A 4 0.88 10.71 0.12
N TYR A 5 1.33 10.27 -1.06
CA TYR A 5 0.60 9.35 -1.92
C TYR A 5 1.40 8.07 -2.06
N LEU A 6 0.77 6.95 -1.75
CA LEU A 6 1.38 5.63 -1.74
C LEU A 6 0.75 4.76 -2.82
N SER A 7 1.57 3.97 -3.50
CA SER A 7 1.11 2.91 -4.42
C SER A 7 1.18 1.59 -3.68
N ILE A 8 0.11 0.81 -3.70
CA ILE A 8 0.07 -0.54 -3.10
C ILE A 8 -0.40 -1.54 -4.15
N GLY A 9 0.35 -2.63 -4.31
CA GLY A 9 0.09 -3.66 -5.31
C GLY A 9 0.18 -5.07 -4.73
N SER A 10 -0.65 -5.99 -5.22
CA SER A 10 -0.55 -7.42 -4.91
C SER A 10 -0.91 -8.27 -6.12
N ASN A 11 -0.05 -9.23 -6.46
CA ASN A 11 -0.27 -10.21 -7.54
C ASN A 11 -0.23 -11.67 -7.08
N MET A 12 -0.05 -11.94 -5.79
CA MET A 12 0.03 -13.31 -5.25
C MET A 12 -1.10 -13.61 -4.29
N GLY A 13 -1.58 -14.86 -4.29
CA GLY A 13 -2.60 -15.34 -3.37
C GLY A 13 -3.91 -14.53 -3.46
N ASN A 14 -4.50 -14.22 -2.30
CA ASN A 14 -5.71 -13.40 -2.25
C ASN A 14 -5.36 -11.90 -2.31
N ARG A 15 -5.17 -11.39 -3.53
CA ARG A 15 -4.76 -10.01 -3.84
C ARG A 15 -5.61 -8.96 -3.11
N LEU A 16 -6.94 -9.11 -3.08
CA LEU A 16 -7.83 -8.15 -2.42
C LEU A 16 -7.67 -8.17 -0.90
N ALA A 17 -7.58 -9.37 -0.30
CA ALA A 17 -7.37 -9.50 1.14
C ALA A 17 -6.01 -8.92 1.56
N ASN A 18 -4.97 -9.07 0.73
CA ASN A 18 -3.65 -8.49 0.97
C ASN A 18 -3.72 -6.95 0.98
N LEU A 19 -4.39 -6.34 -0.02
CA LEU A 19 -4.61 -4.89 -0.04
C LEU A 19 -5.36 -4.41 1.20
N GLN A 20 -6.43 -5.12 1.62
CA GLN A 20 -7.20 -4.77 2.81
C GLN A 20 -6.36 -4.83 4.09
N LYS A 21 -5.54 -5.86 4.26
CA LYS A 21 -4.63 -5.98 5.42
C LYS A 21 -3.59 -4.86 5.43
N ALA A 22 -2.97 -4.57 4.29
CA ALA A 22 -2.00 -3.48 4.18
C ALA A 22 -2.62 -2.13 4.58
N ILE A 23 -3.85 -1.83 4.13
CA ILE A 23 -4.60 -0.63 4.52
C ILE A 23 -4.89 -0.60 6.03
N GLN A 24 -5.31 -1.72 6.61
CA GLN A 24 -5.57 -1.81 8.05
C GLN A 24 -4.32 -1.57 8.89
N MET A 25 -3.18 -2.11 8.48
CA MET A 25 -1.90 -1.95 9.18
C MET A 25 -1.31 -0.55 9.01
N LEU A 26 -1.53 0.08 7.85
CA LEU A 26 -1.08 1.44 7.55
C LEU A 26 -1.81 2.51 8.36
N ASN A 27 -3.10 2.30 8.65
CA ASN A 27 -3.92 3.32 9.32
C ASN A 27 -3.66 3.35 10.83
N VAL A 28 -2.73 4.20 11.27
CA VAL A 28 -2.33 4.35 12.68
C VAL A 28 -2.44 5.81 13.14
N PRO A 29 -3.65 6.35 13.35
CA PRO A 29 -3.82 7.73 13.80
C PRO A 29 -3.23 7.99 15.20
N PRO A 30 -2.66 9.18 15.48
CA PRO A 30 -2.51 10.31 14.57
C PRO A 30 -1.20 10.29 13.75
N LYS A 31 -0.42 9.21 13.78
CA LYS A 31 0.88 9.13 13.09
C LYS A 31 0.71 9.06 11.58
N ILE A 32 -0.24 8.23 11.12
CA ILE A 32 -0.63 8.08 9.72
C ILE A 32 -2.16 7.99 9.69
N ASP A 33 -2.79 8.92 9.01
CA ASP A 33 -4.23 8.96 8.81
C ASP A 33 -4.55 8.80 7.32
N ILE A 34 -5.32 7.78 6.96
CA ILE A 34 -5.73 7.55 5.58
C ILE A 34 -6.89 8.47 5.25
N THR A 35 -6.67 9.39 4.32
CA THR A 35 -7.65 10.42 3.93
C THR A 35 -8.41 10.08 2.65
N ALA A 36 -7.85 9.23 1.79
CA ALA A 36 -8.54 8.70 0.61
C ALA A 36 -7.89 7.39 0.12
N ILE A 37 -8.70 6.54 -0.49
CA ILE A 37 -8.28 5.31 -1.18
C ILE A 37 -8.93 5.32 -2.56
N SER A 38 -8.16 5.01 -3.60
CA SER A 38 -8.69 4.87 -4.96
C SER A 38 -9.56 3.62 -5.11
N SER A 39 -10.24 3.50 -6.26
CA SER A 39 -10.73 2.19 -6.72
C SER A 39 -9.57 1.19 -6.88
N VAL A 40 -9.90 -0.09 -6.84
CA VAL A 40 -8.97 -1.18 -7.19
C VAL A 40 -8.90 -1.30 -8.70
N TYR A 41 -7.68 -1.37 -9.23
CA TYR A 41 -7.41 -1.59 -10.65
C TYR A 41 -6.69 -2.92 -10.84
N GLU A 42 -7.17 -3.75 -11.78
CA GLU A 42 -6.42 -4.92 -12.24
C GLU A 42 -5.53 -4.52 -13.42
N THR A 43 -4.23 -4.83 -13.33
CA THR A 43 -3.25 -4.44 -14.37
C THR A 43 -2.31 -5.60 -14.68
N GLU A 44 -1.94 -5.73 -15.94
CA GLU A 44 -0.95 -6.72 -16.37
C GLU A 44 0.45 -6.44 -15.79
N PRO A 45 1.24 -7.49 -15.49
CA PRO A 45 2.62 -7.32 -15.06
C PRO A 45 3.47 -6.68 -16.17
N VAL A 46 4.33 -5.75 -15.78
CA VAL A 46 5.35 -5.17 -16.67
C VAL A 46 6.65 -5.98 -16.57
N GLY A 47 7.38 -6.14 -17.68
CA GLY A 47 8.69 -6.82 -17.68
C GLY A 47 8.73 -8.17 -18.40
N GLY A 48 7.65 -8.58 -19.08
CA GLY A 48 7.66 -9.69 -20.05
C GLY A 48 7.73 -11.10 -19.45
N VAL A 49 7.77 -11.23 -18.12
CA VAL A 49 7.64 -12.51 -17.43
C VAL A 49 6.16 -12.81 -17.21
N LYS A 50 5.71 -14.03 -17.54
CA LYS A 50 4.33 -14.44 -17.28
C LYS A 50 4.11 -14.54 -15.77
N GLN A 51 3.27 -13.66 -15.25
CA GLN A 51 2.85 -13.60 -13.85
C GLN A 51 1.35 -13.29 -13.81
N ASP A 52 0.72 -13.54 -12.67
CA ASP A 52 -0.66 -13.14 -12.46
C ASP A 52 -0.78 -11.61 -12.49
N SER A 53 -1.94 -11.10 -12.92
CA SER A 53 -2.22 -9.67 -12.93
C SER A 53 -2.17 -9.09 -11.50
N PHE A 54 -1.81 -7.82 -11.38
CA PHE A 54 -1.78 -7.11 -10.10
C PHE A 54 -3.14 -6.49 -9.80
N TYR A 55 -3.54 -6.48 -8.53
CA TYR A 55 -4.47 -5.47 -8.02
C TYR A 55 -3.66 -4.30 -7.46
N ASN A 56 -3.95 -3.09 -7.95
CA ASN A 56 -3.27 -1.85 -7.57
C ASN A 56 -4.27 -0.82 -7.02
N ILE A 57 -3.84 -0.08 -6.01
CA ILE A 57 -4.52 1.08 -5.45
C ILE A 57 -3.54 2.22 -5.19
N ALA A 58 -4.04 3.44 -5.17
CA ALA A 58 -3.37 4.61 -4.63
C ALA A 58 -4.02 5.02 -3.31
N VAL A 59 -3.21 5.38 -2.32
CA VAL A 59 -3.64 5.79 -0.98
C VAL A 59 -3.11 7.17 -0.66
N LYS A 60 -3.99 8.08 -0.26
CA LYS A 60 -3.61 9.39 0.25
C LYS A 60 -3.56 9.36 1.77
N VAL A 61 -2.43 9.72 2.35
CA VAL A 61 -2.25 9.79 3.80
C VAL A 61 -1.86 11.19 4.26
N ALA A 62 -2.33 11.58 5.44
CA ALA A 62 -1.79 12.67 6.22
C ALA A 62 -0.89 12.08 7.32
N THR A 63 0.36 12.51 7.39
CA THR A 63 1.31 11.94 8.35
C THR A 63 2.17 13.00 9.05
N GLY A 64 2.56 12.70 10.29
CA GLY A 64 3.59 13.45 11.02
C GLY A 64 5.00 12.89 10.83
N LEU A 65 5.16 11.77 10.14
CA LEU A 65 6.44 11.10 9.93
C LEU A 65 7.28 11.83 8.86
N THR A 66 8.60 11.73 8.98
CA THR A 66 9.50 12.07 7.87
C THR A 66 9.39 11.01 6.75
N ALA A 67 9.87 11.33 5.55
CA ALA A 67 9.86 10.39 4.43
C ALA A 67 10.59 9.07 4.76
N GLN A 68 11.72 9.14 5.47
CA GLN A 68 12.46 7.95 5.88
C GLN A 68 11.69 7.12 6.91
N GLN A 69 11.09 7.75 7.92
CA GLN A 69 10.27 7.04 8.92
C GLN A 69 9.04 6.38 8.29
N LEU A 70 8.42 7.05 7.31
CA LEU A 70 7.33 6.48 6.54
C LEU A 70 7.80 5.26 5.75
N LEU A 71 8.93 5.35 5.03
CA LEU A 71 9.52 4.23 4.30
C LEU A 71 9.82 3.03 5.22
N ASP A 72 10.46 3.27 6.36
CA ASP A 72 10.79 2.23 7.33
C ASP A 72 9.51 1.54 7.84
N HIS A 73 8.45 2.32 8.09
CA HIS A 73 7.16 1.79 8.49
C HIS A 73 6.50 0.93 7.40
N LEU A 74 6.58 1.36 6.14
CA LEU A 74 6.04 0.62 4.99
C LEU A 74 6.77 -0.73 4.80
N HIS A 75 8.11 -0.74 4.89
CA HIS A 75 8.86 -1.99 4.82
C HIS A 75 8.52 -2.96 5.96
N ASN A 76 8.26 -2.46 7.17
CA ASN A 76 7.84 -3.32 8.28
C ASN A 76 6.47 -3.98 8.01
N ILE A 77 5.52 -3.23 7.44
CA ILE A 77 4.22 -3.78 7.02
C ILE A 77 4.42 -4.87 5.96
N GLU A 78 5.28 -4.63 4.96
CA GLU A 78 5.58 -5.62 3.92
C GLU A 78 6.22 -6.89 4.50
N GLN A 79 7.10 -6.78 5.49
CA GLN A 79 7.71 -7.94 6.16
C GLN A 79 6.69 -8.73 6.99
N GLU A 80 5.75 -8.07 7.66
CA GLU A 80 4.70 -8.74 8.44
C GLU A 80 3.65 -9.44 7.57
N LEU A 81 3.53 -9.07 6.29
CA LEU A 81 2.60 -9.68 5.33
C LEU A 81 3.20 -10.86 4.55
N HIS A 82 4.49 -11.15 4.70
CA HIS A 82 5.21 -12.26 4.05
C HIS A 82 5.57 -13.37 5.05
#